data_AF-A0A968UHI9-F1
#
_entry.id   AF-A0A968UHI9-F1
#
_cell.length_a   1.000
_cell.length_b   1.000
_cell.length_c   1.000
_cell.angle_alpha   90.00
_cell.angle_beta   90.00
_cell.angle_gamma   90.00
#
_symmetry.space_group_name_H-M   'P 1'
#
loop_
_entity.id
_entity.type
_entity.pdbx_description
1 polymer ?
#
loop_
_entity_poly.entity_id
_entity_poly.type
_entity_poly.pdbx_seq_one_letter_code
_entity_poly.pdbx_strand_id
1 'polypeptide(L)'
;MEKDSSTAGMSECMNQAYQLWDAELNKVYNQLKALLKPDVQAALRASQLEWIKFRDSEFALSDKIYSELQGTMYIPMRAGDRVEIVRKRTLELGSYIDLLKNQ
;
A
#
# COMPACT_ATOMS: atom_id res chain seq x y z
N MET A 1 -4.96 19.26 14.59
CA MET A 1 -3.77 18.40 14.74
C MET A 1 -2.57 19.28 14.42
N GLU A 2 -1.73 19.58 15.40
CA GLU A 2 -0.47 20.30 15.13
C GLU A 2 0.42 19.44 14.24
N LYS A 3 1.04 20.07 13.24
CA LYS A 3 1.92 19.42 12.29
C LYS A 3 3.29 19.29 12.95
N ASP A 4 3.49 18.24 13.74
CA ASP A 4 4.79 17.94 14.34
C ASP A 4 5.79 17.59 13.22
N SER A 5 6.73 18.50 12.98
CA SER A 5 7.79 18.38 11.98
C SER A 5 8.99 17.57 12.47
N SER A 6 8.93 17.05 13.71
CA SER A 6 9.94 16.11 14.21
C SER A 6 9.95 14.82 13.39
N THR A 7 11.06 14.09 13.42
CA THR A 7 11.17 12.78 12.77
C THR A 7 10.18 11.77 13.35
N ALA A 8 9.82 11.91 14.63
CA ALA A 8 8.77 11.11 15.27
C ALA A 8 7.38 11.46 14.72
N GLY A 9 7.04 12.75 14.66
CA GLY A 9 5.78 13.24 14.10
C GLY A 9 5.60 12.86 12.62
N MET A 10 6.67 12.98 11.82
CA MET A 10 6.67 12.52 10.43
C MET A 10 6.47 11.00 10.31
N SER A 11 7.11 10.21 11.18
CA SER A 11 6.95 8.75 11.16
C SER A 11 5.52 8.33 11.52
N GLU A 12 4.93 8.98 12.52
CA GLU A 12 3.54 8.75 12.91
C GLU A 12 2.56 9.12 11.78
N CYS A 13 2.77 10.26 11.12
CA CYS A 13 2.00 10.67 9.96
C CYS A 13 2.06 9.61 8.83
N MET A 14 3.24 9.06 8.55
CA MET A 14 3.39 8.00 7.53
C MET A 14 2.73 6.69 7.95
N ASN A 15 2.76 6.32 9.23
CA ASN A 15 2.04 5.15 9.73
C ASN A 15 0.52 5.32 9.59
N GLN A 16 0.00 6.50 9.90
CA GLN A 16 -1.42 6.83 9.70
C GLN A 16 -1.78 6.79 8.20
N ALA A 17 -0.93 7.36 7.34
CA ALA A 17 -1.11 7.29 5.89
C ALA A 17 -1.14 5.84 5.40
N TYR A 18 -0.27 4.97 5.92
CA TYR A 18 -0.26 3.54 5.59
C TYR A 18 -1.59 2.88 5.95
N GLN A 19 -2.10 3.11 7.17
CA GLN A 19 -3.38 2.55 7.61
C GLN A 19 -4.54 3.00 6.72
N LEU A 20 -4.56 4.28 6.35
CA LEU A 20 -5.59 4.82 5.44
C LEU A 20 -5.51 4.19 4.05
N TRP A 21 -4.30 4.04 3.50
CA TRP A 21 -4.11 3.40 2.19
C TRP A 21 -4.42 1.91 2.20
N ASP A 22 -4.11 1.18 3.28
CA ASP A 22 -4.46 -0.24 3.41
C ASP A 22 -5.98 -0.42 3.52
N ALA A 23 -6.67 0.45 4.25
CA ALA A 23 -8.13 0.46 4.29
C ALA A 23 -8.73 0.75 2.91
N GLU A 24 -8.20 1.74 2.18
CA GLU A 24 -8.65 2.06 0.82
C GLU A 24 -8.34 0.92 -0.16
N LEU A 25 -7.19 0.25 -0.04
CA LEU A 25 -6.84 -0.93 -0.84
C LEU A 25 -7.90 -2.02 -0.69
N ASN A 26 -8.27 -2.34 0.55
CA ASN A 26 -9.29 -3.35 0.83
C ASN A 26 -10.66 -2.95 0.26
N LYS A 27 -11.02 -1.66 0.36
CA LYS A 27 -12.25 -1.13 -0.23
C LYS A 27 -12.24 -1.25 -1.76
N VAL A 28 -11.20 -0.79 -2.43
CA VAL A 28 -11.05 -0.87 -3.90
C VAL A 28 -11.02 -2.32 -4.38
N TYR A 29 -10.31 -3.21 -3.67
CA TYR A 29 -10.33 -4.65 -3.96
C TYR A 29 -11.75 -5.23 -3.95
N ASN A 30 -12.54 -4.92 -2.91
CA ASN A 30 -13.91 -5.40 -2.81
C ASN A 30 -14.82 -4.81 -3.90
N GLN A 31 -14.63 -3.54 -4.25
CA GLN A 31 -15.35 -2.90 -5.35
C GLN A 31 -15.03 -3.56 -6.69
N LEU A 32 -13.74 -3.78 -7.01
CA LEU A 32 -13.33 -4.46 -8.23
C LEU A 32 -13.89 -5.88 -8.27
N LYS A 33 -13.76 -6.64 -7.18
CA LYS A 33 -14.29 -8.00 -7.09
C LYS A 33 -15.79 -8.07 -7.40
N ALA A 34 -16.58 -7.11 -6.96
CA ALA A 34 -18.02 -7.06 -7.21
C ALA A 34 -18.40 -6.86 -8.69
N LEU A 35 -17.49 -6.31 -9.51
CA LEU A 35 -17.70 -6.10 -10.96
C LEU A 35 -17.30 -7.31 -11.80
N LEU A 36 -16.60 -8.29 -11.22
CA LEU A 36 -15.99 -9.39 -11.94
C LEU A 36 -16.84 -10.66 -11.91
N LYS A 37 -16.76 -11.45 -13.00
CA LYS A 37 -17.32 -12.82 -13.06
C LYS A 37 -16.53 -13.79 -12.17
N PRO A 38 -17.11 -14.93 -11.73
CA PRO A 38 -16.48 -15.81 -10.75
C PRO A 38 -15.07 -16.31 -11.11
N ASP A 39 -14.83 -16.62 -12.38
CA ASP A 39 -13.53 -17.02 -12.90
C ASP A 39 -12.48 -15.90 -12.77
N VAL A 40 -12.85 -14.67 -13.12
CA VAL A 40 -11.97 -13.50 -13.00
C VAL A 40 -11.77 -13.08 -11.54
N GLN A 41 -12.77 -13.27 -10.66
CA GLN A 41 -12.61 -13.06 -9.22
C GLN A 41 -11.55 -13.99 -8.62
N ALA A 42 -11.47 -15.24 -9.09
CA ALA A 42 -10.44 -16.18 -8.65
C ALA A 42 -9.03 -15.69 -9.06
N ALA A 43 -8.89 -15.16 -10.27
CA ALA A 43 -7.64 -14.55 -10.75
C ALA A 43 -7.26 -13.29 -9.94
N LEU A 44 -8.22 -12.40 -9.65
CA LEU A 44 -7.99 -11.24 -8.78
C LEU A 44 -7.50 -11.67 -7.39
N ARG A 45 -8.15 -12.66 -6.77
CA ARG A 45 -7.75 -13.18 -5.46
C ARG A 45 -6.33 -13.74 -5.50
N ALA A 46 -5.99 -14.55 -6.51
CA ALA A 46 -4.66 -15.10 -6.65
C ALA A 46 -3.60 -14.00 -6.81
N SER A 47 -3.84 -13.02 -7.70
CA SER A 47 -2.96 -11.86 -7.88
C SER A 47 -2.76 -11.09 -6.56
N GLN A 48 -3.83 -10.86 -5.80
CA GLN A 48 -3.74 -10.12 -4.54
C GLN A 48 -2.97 -10.88 -3.45
N LEU A 49 -3.11 -12.21 -3.38
CA LEU A 49 -2.35 -13.03 -2.43
C LEU A 49 -0.85 -13.02 -2.75
N GLU A 50 -0.47 -13.13 -4.03
CA GLU A 50 0.94 -13.02 -4.43
C GLU A 50 1.48 -11.60 -4.20
N TRP A 51 0.67 -10.58 -4.45
CA TRP A 51 1.06 -9.20 -4.14
C TRP A 51 1.31 -8.98 -2.64
N ILE A 52 0.51 -9.59 -1.75
CA ILE A 52 0.75 -9.52 -0.29
C ILE A 52 2.10 -10.14 0.06
N LYS A 53 2.45 -11.30 -0.51
CA LYS A 53 3.76 -11.92 -0.29
C LYS A 53 4.90 -11.03 -0.78
N PHE A 54 4.74 -10.41 -1.95
CA PHE A 54 5.69 -9.42 -2.46
C PHE A 54 5.83 -8.24 -1.49
N ARG A 55 4.72 -7.61 -1.08
CA ARG A 55 4.71 -6.47 -0.15
C ARG A 55 5.46 -6.81 1.13
N ASP A 56 5.15 -7.95 1.73
CA ASP A 56 5.76 -8.36 3.00
C ASP A 56 7.27 -8.63 2.84
N SER A 57 7.67 -9.22 1.71
CA SER A 57 9.08 -9.45 1.37
C SER A 57 9.83 -8.14 1.09
N GLU A 58 9.20 -7.21 0.39
CA GLU A 58 9.74 -5.89 0.08
C GLU A 58 9.86 -5.04 1.35
N PHE A 59 8.91 -5.12 2.28
CA PHE A 59 9.00 -4.46 3.58
C PHE A 59 10.14 -5.04 4.42
N ALA A 60 10.34 -6.36 4.40
CA ALA A 60 11.46 -7.00 5.09
C ALA A 60 12.82 -6.60 4.48
N LEU A 61 12.90 -6.46 3.15
CA LEU A 61 14.09 -5.95 2.47
C LEU A 61 14.35 -4.49 2.85
N SER A 62 13.33 -3.65 2.75
CA SER A 62 13.37 -2.24 3.14
C SER A 62 13.88 -2.08 4.58
N ASP A 63 13.38 -2.88 5.52
CA ASP A 63 13.83 -2.86 6.91
C ASP A 63 15.33 -3.11 7.06
N LYS A 64 15.86 -4.09 6.33
CA LYS A 64 17.30 -4.40 6.33
C LYS A 64 18.11 -3.28 5.72
N ILE A 65 17.69 -2.71 4.58
CA ILE A 65 18.43 -1.61 3.93
C ILE A 65 18.48 -0.40 4.86
N TYR A 66 17.34 -0.02 5.44
CA TYR A 66 17.25 1.15 6.28
C TYR A 66 17.93 0.97 7.64
N SER A 67 18.08 -0.26 8.17
CA SER A 67 18.84 -0.50 9.40
C SER A 67 20.34 -0.28 9.26
N GLU A 68 20.88 -0.33 8.05
CA GLU A 68 22.28 -0.02 7.77
C GLU A 68 22.56 1.49 7.73
N LEU A 69 21.52 2.33 7.74
CA LEU A 69 21.64 3.79 7.60
C LEU A 69 21.63 4.48 8.97
N GLN A 70 22.47 5.50 9.12
CA GLN A 70 22.54 6.31 10.34
C GLN A 70 21.77 7.62 10.20
N GLY A 71 20.94 7.94 11.18
CA GLY A 71 20.20 9.21 11.23
C GLY A 71 18.69 9.02 11.26
N THR A 72 18.01 9.84 12.06
CA THR A 72 16.57 9.68 12.31
C THR A 72 15.70 10.06 11.12
N MET A 73 16.24 10.74 10.10
CA MET A 73 15.53 11.08 8.86
C MET A 73 15.12 9.84 8.05
N TYR A 74 15.86 8.74 8.20
CA TYR A 74 15.59 7.49 7.49
C TYR A 74 14.37 6.74 8.01
N ILE A 75 13.94 7.01 9.24
CA ILE A 75 12.75 6.39 9.85
C ILE A 75 11.46 6.78 9.10
N PRO A 76 11.13 8.09 8.93
CA PRO A 76 9.96 8.47 8.16
C PRO A 76 10.09 8.19 6.66
N MET A 77 11.32 8.19 6.10
CA MET A 77 11.54 7.81 4.69
C MET A 77 11.11 6.35 4.44
N ARG A 78 11.58 5.41 5.28
CA ARG A 78 11.16 4.00 5.21
C ARG A 78 9.65 3.83 5.33
N ALA A 79 9.02 4.56 6.25
CA ALA A 79 7.57 4.52 6.42
C ALA A 79 6.85 5.05 5.15
N GLY A 80 7.37 6.12 4.54
CA GLY A 80 6.88 6.65 3.26
C GLY A 80 6.98 5.65 2.11
N ASP A 81 8.09 4.94 1.98
CA ASP A 81 8.26 3.90 0.94
C ASP A 81 7.20 2.79 1.06
N ARG A 82 6.90 2.38 2.30
CA ARG A 82 5.84 1.41 2.57
C ARG A 82 4.45 1.91 2.16
N VAL A 83 4.17 3.20 2.40
CA VAL A 83 2.93 3.86 1.95
C VAL A 83 2.81 3.79 0.43
N GLU A 84 3.88 4.12 -0.30
CA GLU A 84 3.82 4.13 -1.77
C GLU A 84 3.59 2.75 -2.38
N ILE A 85 4.10 1.67 -1.77
CA ILE A 85 3.83 0.30 -2.23
C ILE A 85 2.32 -0.01 -2.15
N VAL A 86 1.67 0.32 -1.04
CA VAL A 86 0.22 0.09 -0.87
C VAL A 86 -0.58 1.00 -1.78
N ARG A 87 -0.23 2.30 -1.82
CA ARG A 87 -0.88 3.30 -2.68
C ARG A 87 -0.87 2.90 -4.15
N LYS A 88 0.27 2.46 -4.69
CA LYS A 88 0.38 2.02 -6.09
C LYS A 88 -0.58 0.88 -6.39
N ARG A 89 -0.65 -0.13 -5.54
CA ARG A 89 -1.59 -1.24 -5.72
C ARG A 89 -3.04 -0.79 -5.69
N THR A 90 -3.40 0.11 -4.78
CA THR A 90 -4.76 0.67 -4.73
C THR A 90 -5.12 1.37 -6.04
N LEU A 91 -4.21 2.17 -6.60
CA LEU A 91 -4.41 2.86 -7.87
C LEU A 91 -4.49 1.90 -9.06
N GLU A 92 -3.65 0.86 -9.10
CA GLU A 92 -3.72 -0.20 -10.11
C GLU A 92 -5.09 -0.89 -10.11
N LEU A 93 -5.58 -1.32 -8.95
CA LEU A 93 -6.89 -1.96 -8.84
C LEU A 93 -8.03 -0.98 -9.21
N GLY A 94 -7.89 0.29 -8.83
CA GLY A 94 -8.82 1.34 -9.22
C GLY A 94 -8.88 1.54 -10.73
N SER A 95 -7.74 1.48 -11.42
CA SER A 95 -7.68 1.61 -12.88
C SER A 95 -8.48 0.52 -13.61
N TYR A 96 -8.50 -0.70 -13.07
CA TYR A 96 -9.35 -1.77 -13.62
C TYR A 96 -10.84 -1.50 -13.44
N ILE A 97 -11.24 -0.87 -12.32
CA ILE A 97 -12.62 -0.45 -12.11
C ILE A 97 -13.02 0.57 -13.16
N ASP A 98 -12.18 1.57 -13.42
CA ASP A 98 -12.45 2.60 -14.41
C ASP A 98 -12.57 2.01 -15.82
N LEU A 99 -11.68 1.08 -16.18
CA LEU A 99 -11.73 0.36 -17.46
C LEU A 99 -13.02 -0.47 -17.63
N LEU A 100 -13.56 -1.05 -16.56
CA LEU A 100 -14.78 -1.85 -16.61
C LEU A 100 -16.04 -0.97 -16.68
N LYS A 101 -16.00 0.24 -16.10
CA LYS A 101 -17.13 1.18 -16.10
C LYS A 101 -17.24 2.03 -17.37
N ASN A 102 -16.13 2.20 -18.09
CA ASN A 102 -16.07 3.00 -19.32
C ASN A 102 -16.25 2.15 -20.60
N GLN A 103 -16.74 0.92 -20.47
CA GLN A 103 -17.24 0.08 -21.58
C GLN A 103 -18.70 0.38 -21.86
#